data_AF-A0A9Q2NIN2-F1
#
_entry.id   AF-A0A9Q2NIN2-F1
#
_cell.length_a   1.000
_cell.length_b   1.000
_cell.length_c   1.000
_cell.angle_alpha   90.00
_cell.angle_beta   90.00
_cell.angle_gamma   90.00
#
_symmetry.space_group_name_H-M   'P 1'
#
loop_
_entity.id
_entity.type
_entity.pdbx_description
1 polymer ?
#
loop_
_entity_poly.entity_id
_entity_poly.type
_entity_poly.pdbx_seq_one_letter_code
_entity_poly.pdbx_strand_id
1 'polypeptide(L)' 'MAAAGTLEQKALSLINTLERAGKTVRSIAVEGRRIEVVLAKGENLDEFERIDMRHGKT' A
#
# COMPACT_ATOMS: atom_id res chain seq x y z
N MET A 1 -1.31 7.64 30.88
CA MET A 1 -1.77 8.69 29.94
C MET A 1 -1.86 8.08 28.56
N ALA A 2 -3.07 7.73 28.11
CA ALA A 2 -3.28 7.38 26.71
C ALA A 2 -3.26 8.71 25.93
N ALA A 3 -2.21 8.96 25.15
CA ALA A 3 -2.25 10.02 24.16
C ALA A 3 -3.38 9.64 23.20
N ALA A 4 -4.54 10.28 23.32
CA ALA A 4 -5.55 10.26 22.29
C ALA A 4 -4.93 10.99 21.10
N GLY A 5 -4.14 10.25 20.32
CA GLY A 5 -3.41 10.82 19.21
C GLY A 5 -4.41 11.49 18.28
N THR A 6 -4.06 12.67 17.82
CA THR A 6 -4.89 13.42 16.88
C THR A 6 -5.20 12.53 15.66
N LEU A 7 -6.27 12.80 14.93
CA LEU A 7 -6.69 11.92 13.84
C LEU A 7 -5.58 11.73 12.80
N GLU A 8 -4.71 12.75 12.65
CA GLU A 8 -3.49 12.75 11.87
C GLU A 8 -2.45 11.75 12.39
N GLN A 9 -2.27 11.61 13.70
CA GLN A 9 -1.40 10.58 14.29
C GLN A 9 -1.95 9.17 14.05
N LYS A 10 -3.27 9.00 14.08
CA LYS A 10 -3.92 7.73 13.72
C LYS A 10 -3.73 7.41 12.23
N ALA A 11 -3.88 8.41 11.37
CA ALA A 11 -3.62 8.30 9.93
C ALA A 11 -2.17 7.89 9.67
N LEU A 12 -1.21 8.51 10.35
CA LEU A 12 0.21 8.17 10.24
C LEU A 12 0.51 6.73 10.69
N SER A 13 -0.10 6.30 11.81
CA SER A 13 0.02 4.92 12.29
C SER A 13 -0.55 3.88 11.30
N LEU A 14 -1.66 4.22 10.64
CA LEU A 14 -2.26 3.38 9.60
C LEU A 14 -1.32 3.21 8.39
N ILE A 15 -0.65 4.26 7.93
CA ILE A 15 0.34 4.17 6.84
C ILE A 15 1.43 3.17 7.20
N ASN A 16 2.07 3.37 8.36
CA ASN A 16 3.14 2.49 8.83
C ASN A 16 2.70 1.03 8.94
N THR A 17 1.45 0.79 9.36
CA THR A 17 0.89 -0.55 9.48
C THR A 17 0.67 -1.20 8.12
N LEU A 18 0.14 -0.45 7.15
CA LEU A 18 -0.13 -0.93 5.79
C LEU A 18 1.16 -1.22 5.02
N GLU A 19 2.16 -0.35 5.13
CA GLU A 19 3.46 -0.54 4.48
C GLU A 19 4.19 -1.77 5.04
N ARG A 20 4.16 -1.97 6.37
CA ARG A 20 4.70 -3.19 7.01
C ARG A 20 3.97 -4.46 6.57
N ALA A 21 2.71 -4.36 6.16
CA ALA A 21 1.93 -5.46 5.60
C ALA A 21 2.16 -5.66 4.09
N GLY A 22 3.13 -4.95 3.49
CA GLY A 22 3.45 -5.03 2.07
C GLY A 22 2.40 -4.38 1.17
N LYS A 23 1.56 -3.50 1.71
CA LYS A 23 0.59 -2.73 0.94
C LYS A 23 1.15 -1.35 0.65
N THR A 24 1.30 -1.03 -0.63
CA THR A 24 1.69 0.32 -1.04
C THR A 24 0.51 1.27 -0.89
N VAL A 25 0.66 2.33 -0.09
CA VAL A 25 -0.33 3.40 0.05
C VAL A 25 -0.06 4.47 -1.01
N ARG A 26 -1.07 4.82 -1.80
CA ARG A 26 -0.99 5.87 -2.82
C ARG A 26 -1.30 7.24 -2.23
N SER A 27 -2.33 7.33 -1.39
CA SER A 27 -2.71 8.59 -0.74
C SER A 27 -3.50 8.33 0.53
N ILE A 28 -3.41 9.29 1.45
CA ILE A 28 -4.26 9.36 2.63
C ILE A 28 -4.93 10.73 2.67
N ALA A 29 -6.20 10.77 3.05
CA ALA A 29 -6.94 12.00 3.29
C ALA A 29 -7.61 11.95 4.66
N VAL A 30 -7.61 13.08 5.36
CA VAL A 30 -8.25 13.23 6.67
C VAL A 30 -9.30 14.34 6.55
N GLU A 31 -10.58 13.95 6.66
CA GLU A 31 -11.72 14.85 6.52
C GLU A 31 -12.57 14.82 7.79
N GLY A 32 -12.36 15.80 8.66
CA GLY A 32 -13.05 15.91 9.95
C GLY A 32 -12.77 14.71 10.86
N ARG A 33 -13.65 13.71 10.86
CA ARG A 33 -13.51 12.46 11.63
C ARG A 33 -13.27 11.22 10.77
N ARG A 34 -13.16 11.39 9.45
CA ARG A 34 -12.96 10.33 8.47
C ARG A 34 -11.49 10.30 8.05
N ILE A 35 -10.94 9.10 7.95
CA ILE A 35 -9.66 8.82 7.29
C ILE A 35 -9.98 8.00 6.05
N GLU A 36 -9.51 8.44 4.90
CA GLU A 36 -9.59 7.72 3.64
C GLU A 36 -8.19 7.29 3.20
N VAL A 37 -8.02 6.01 2.88
CA VAL A 37 -6.74 5.45 2.43
C VAL A 37 -6.93 4.83 1.07
N VAL A 38 -6.16 5.31 0.10
CA VAL A 38 -6.11 4.74 -1.25
C VAL A 38 -4.86 3.88 -1.32
N LEU A 39 -5.04 2.57 -1.49
CA LEU A 39 -3.93 1.67 -1.80
C LEU A 39 -3.57 1.81 -3.28
N ALA A 40 -2.28 1.73 -3.60
CA ALA A 40 -1.88 1.54 -4.99
C ALA A 40 -2.45 0.19 -5.45
N LYS A 41 -3.13 0.18 -6.60
CA LYS A 41 -3.35 -1.10 -7.30
C LYS A 41 -1.96 -1.60 -7.64
N GLY A 42 -1.61 -2.80 -7.18
CA GLY A 42 -0.40 -3.45 -7.61
C GLY A 42 -0.44 -3.53 -9.13
N GLU A 43 0.53 -2.93 -9.80
CA GLU A 43 1.08 -3.58 -10.97
C GLU A 43 1.66 -4.90 -10.43
N ASN A 44 0.81 -5.94 -10.39
CA ASN A 44 1.29 -7.32 -10.48
C ASN A 44 1.83 -7.49 -11.91
N LEU A 45 2.80 -6.67 -12.31
CA LEU A 45 3.65 -7.00 -13.43
C LEU A 45 4.48 -8.14 -12.89
N ASP A 46 4.01 -9.35 -13.20
CA ASP A 46 4.79 -10.56 -13.07
C ASP A 46 6.14 -10.26 -13.70
N GLU A 47 7.18 -10.16 -12.87
CA GLU A 47 8.54 -9.83 -13.30
C GLU A 47 9.07 -10.86 -14.33
N PHE A 48 8.35 -11.98 -14.49
CA PHE A 48 8.59 -13.06 -15.43
C PHE A 48 7.68 -13.06 -16.66
N GLU A 49 6.68 -12.17 -16.78
CA GLU A 49 5.78 -12.10 -17.95
C GLU A 49 6.53 -11.77 -19.26
N ARG A 50 7.76 -11.23 -19.14
CA ARG A 50 8.63 -10.89 -20.28
C ARG A 50 9.65 -11.97 -20.65
N ILE A 51 9.78 -13.03 -19.87
CA ILE A 51 10.74 -14.11 -20.18
C ILE A 51 9.99 -15.21 -20.91
N ASP A 52 10.04 -15.17 -22.24
CA ASP A 52 9.59 -16.30 -23.06
C ASP A 52 10.53 -17.49 -22.81
N MET A 53 10.16 -18.37 -21.88
CA MET A 53 10.89 -19.60 -21.51
C MET A 53 10.80 -20.69 -22.60
N ARG A 54 10.58 -20.32 -23.86
CA ARG A 54 10.63 -21.25 -25.00
C ARG A 54 12.08 -21.54 -25.36
N HIS A 55 12.67 -22.49 -24.63
CA HIS A 55 13.86 -23.18 -25.10
C HIS A 55 13.50 -23.92 -26.39
N GLY A 56 13.89 -23.34 -27.53
CA GLY A 56 13.64 -23.89 -28.85
C GLY A 56 14.16 -25.32 -28.96
N LYS A 57 13.25 -26.29 -28.83
CA LYS A 57 13.43 -27.62 -29.37
C LYS A 57 12.78 -27.66 -30.74
N THR A 58 13.60 -27.41 -31.76
CA THR A 58 13.49 -28.00 -33.10
C THR A 58 14.88 -28.05 -33.68
#